data_AF-A0A542UA38-F1
#
_entry.id   AF-A0A542UA38-F1
#
_cell.length_a   1.000
_cell.length_b   1.000
_cell.length_c   1.000
_cell.angle_alpha   90.00
_cell.angle_beta   90.00
_cell.angle_gamma   90.00
#
_symmetry.space_group_name_H-M   'P 1'
#
loop_
_entity.id
_entity.type
_entity.pdbx_description
1 polymer ?
#
loop_
_entity_poly.entity_id
_entity_poly.type
_entity_poly.pdbx_seq_one_letter_code
_entity_poly.pdbx_strand_id
1 'polypeptide(L)'
;MLRSLAGEGTGLAGQILSAVDEMTPPQRVAAAEVIGQALAESDHLPDLRTQVIGELWLRDLEITAWRVLHAGHKSPDAAGRNAFIEAWTSV
;
A
#
# COMPACT_ATOMS: atom_id res chain seq x y z
N MET A 1 -6.24 4.99 9.44
CA MET A 1 -5.28 5.81 8.66
C MET A 1 -4.29 6.54 9.56
N LEU A 2 -4.68 7.53 10.37
CA LEU A 2 -3.70 8.31 11.17
C LEU A 2 -2.87 7.49 12.17
N ARG A 3 -3.45 6.46 12.79
CA ARG A 3 -2.73 5.54 13.69
C ARG A 3 -1.74 4.62 12.96
N SER A 4 -2.07 4.16 11.75
CA SER A 4 -1.13 3.33 10.97
C SER A 4 0.05 4.12 10.41
N LEU A 5 -0.14 5.43 10.21
CA LEU A 5 0.95 6.36 9.91
C LEU A 5 1.85 6.64 11.13
N ALA A 6 1.48 6.23 12.34
CA ALA A 6 2.32 6.28 13.54
C ALA A 6 3.09 4.97 13.79
N GLY A 7 3.04 4.01 12.86
CA GLY A 7 3.69 2.69 12.97
C GLY A 7 2.78 1.57 13.50
N GLU A 8 1.55 1.88 13.94
CA GLU A 8 0.57 0.84 14.31
C GLU A 8 0.04 0.13 13.05
N GLY A 9 0.56 -1.05 12.73
CA GLY A 9 0.15 -1.80 11.54
C GLY A 9 1.28 -2.07 10.54
N THR A 10 2.54 -1.79 10.90
CA THR A 10 3.72 -2.26 10.16
C THR A 10 3.73 -3.77 9.96
N GLY A 11 3.35 -4.54 10.99
CA GLY A 11 3.24 -6.00 10.88
C GLY A 11 2.22 -6.44 9.82
N LEU A 12 1.03 -5.85 9.83
CA LEU A 12 0.00 -6.13 8.84
C LEU A 12 0.42 -5.66 7.43
N ALA A 13 1.04 -4.48 7.32
CA ALA A 13 1.57 -3.99 6.05
C ALA A 13 2.65 -4.91 5.46
N GLY A 14 3.53 -5.46 6.31
CA GLY A 14 4.51 -6.45 5.89
C GLY A 14 3.86 -7.75 5.41
N GLN A 15 2.86 -8.25 6.13
CA GLN A 15 2.10 -9.43 5.73
C GLN A 15 1.37 -9.23 4.40
N ILE A 16 0.76 -8.05 4.19
CA ILE A 16 0.09 -7.70 2.93
C ILE A 16 1.09 -7.70 1.77
N LEU A 17 2.25 -7.08 1.94
CA LEU A 17 3.26 -7.04 0.89
C LEU A 17 3.84 -8.43 0.59
N SER A 18 4.08 -9.26 1.61
CA SER A 18 4.48 -10.67 1.42
C SER A 18 3.42 -11.44 0.65
N ALA A 19 2.15 -11.31 1.04
CA ALA A 19 1.05 -12.00 0.38
C ALA A 19 0.92 -11.58 -1.09
N VAL A 20 1.12 -10.30 -1.42
CA VAL A 20 1.10 -9.83 -2.81
C VAL A 20 2.32 -10.32 -3.60
N ASP A 21 3.51 -10.30 -3.01
CA ASP A 21 4.75 -10.77 -3.64
C ASP A 21 4.72 -12.28 -3.95
N GLU A 22 4.09 -13.05 -3.06
CA GLU A 22 3.90 -14.50 -3.22
C GLU A 22 2.81 -14.87 -4.25
N MET A 23 1.96 -13.92 -4.68
CA MET A 23 0.96 -14.20 -5.70
C MET A 23 1.59 -14.44 -7.06
N THR A 24 1.30 -15.60 -7.64
CA THR A 24 1.55 -15.83 -9.07
C THR A 24 0.70 -14.89 -9.93
N PRO A 25 1.11 -14.56 -11.17
CA PRO A 25 0.32 -13.70 -12.04
C PRO A 25 -1.15 -14.15 -12.21
N PRO A 26 -1.47 -15.46 -12.38
CA PRO A 26 -2.87 -15.91 -12.42
C PRO A 26 -3.64 -15.69 -11.11
N GLN A 27 -3.01 -15.90 -9.95
CA GLN A 27 -3.64 -15.64 -8.66
C GLN A 27 -3.93 -14.14 -8.46
N ARG A 28 -3.01 -13.28 -8.91
CA ARG A 28 -3.18 -11.83 -8.86
C ARG A 28 -4.38 -11.38 -9.72
N VAL A 29 -4.54 -11.96 -10.90
CA VAL A 29 -5.71 -11.71 -11.77
C VAL A 29 -7.00 -12.17 -11.10
N ALA A 30 -7.02 -13.39 -10.56
CA ALA A 30 -8.20 -13.93 -9.88
C ALA A 30 -8.57 -13.10 -8.63
N ALA A 31 -7.59 -12.66 -7.86
CA ALA A 31 -7.81 -11.77 -6.71
C ALA A 31 -8.42 -10.42 -7.17
N ALA A 32 -7.89 -9.84 -8.24
CA ALA A 32 -8.43 -8.61 -8.81
C ALA A 32 -9.89 -8.78 -9.29
N GLU A 33 -10.24 -9.90 -9.90
CA GLU A 33 -11.63 -10.16 -10.32
C GLU A 33 -12.59 -10.22 -9.12
N VAL A 34 -12.23 -10.96 -8.07
CA VAL A 34 -13.06 -11.09 -6.86
C VAL A 34 -13.23 -9.75 -6.14
N ILE A 35 -12.13 -9.01 -5.96
CA ILE A 35 -12.15 -7.68 -5.32
C ILE A 35 -12.97 -6.71 -6.17
N GLY A 36 -12.75 -6.72 -7.47
CA GLY A 36 -13.46 -5.88 -8.42
C GLY A 36 -14.97 -6.12 -8.43
N GLN A 37 -15.39 -7.37 -8.36
CA GLN A 37 -16.80 -7.75 -8.27
C GLN A 37 -17.43 -7.21 -6.99
N ALA A 38 -16.77 -7.41 -5.84
CA ALA A 38 -17.26 -6.90 -4.56
C ALA A 38 -17.39 -5.37 -4.56
N LEU A 39 -16.42 -4.67 -5.16
CA LEU A 39 -16.46 -3.20 -5.29
C LEU A 39 -17.58 -2.73 -6.22
N ALA A 40 -17.75 -3.38 -7.38
CA ALA A 40 -18.81 -3.05 -8.33
C ALA A 40 -20.22 -3.21 -7.73
N GLU A 41 -20.42 -4.26 -6.92
CA GLU A 41 -21.66 -4.49 -6.18
C GLU A 41 -21.92 -3.43 -5.09
N SER A 42 -20.86 -2.93 -4.45
CA SER A 42 -20.96 -1.96 -3.35
C SER A 42 -21.11 -0.50 -3.80
N ASP A 43 -20.38 -0.07 -4.83
CA ASP A 43 -20.17 1.36 -5.15
C ASP A 43 -20.92 1.83 -6.41
N HIS A 44 -21.77 0.98 -7.01
CA HIS A 44 -22.51 1.31 -8.24
C HIS A 44 -21.57 1.86 -9.33
N LEU A 45 -20.48 1.14 -9.61
CA LEU A 45 -19.51 1.43 -10.67
C LEU A 45 -19.76 0.45 -11.85
N PRO A 46 -20.87 0.57 -12.60
CA PRO A 46 -21.36 -0.52 -13.45
C PRO A 46 -20.58 -0.63 -14.77
N ASP A 47 -19.87 0.44 -15.14
CA ASP A 47 -19.30 0.61 -16.49
C ASP A 47 -17.81 0.25 -16.57
N LEU A 48 -17.18 -0.09 -15.44
CA LEU A 48 -15.77 -0.45 -15.38
C LEU A 48 -15.62 -1.97 -15.24
N ARG A 49 -14.73 -2.57 -16.05
CA ARG A 49 -14.40 -4.00 -15.91
C ARG A 49 -13.93 -4.27 -14.49
N THR A 50 -14.58 -5.23 -13.82
CA THR A 50 -14.31 -5.62 -12.42
C THR A 50 -12.83 -5.91 -12.20
N GLN A 51 -12.20 -6.69 -13.08
CA GLN A 51 -10.77 -6.95 -13.03
C GLN A 51 -9.93 -5.66 -12.96
N VAL A 52 -10.26 -4.63 -13.74
CA VAL A 52 -9.51 -3.35 -13.75
C VAL A 52 -9.68 -2.61 -12.43
N ILE A 53 -10.89 -2.59 -11.86
CA ILE A 53 -11.14 -1.99 -10.55
C ILE A 53 -10.31 -2.70 -9.48
N GLY A 54 -10.33 -4.03 -9.45
CA GLY A 54 -9.58 -4.80 -8.47
C GLY A 54 -8.07 -4.67 -8.63
N GLU A 55 -7.56 -4.57 -9.86
CA GLU A 55 -6.12 -4.31 -10.09
C GLU A 55 -5.69 -2.94 -9.56
N LEU A 56 -6.53 -1.93 -9.73
CA LEU A 56 -6.28 -0.59 -9.18
C LEU A 56 -6.33 -0.60 -7.65
N TRP A 57 -7.30 -1.32 -7.07
CA TRP A 57 -7.40 -1.48 -5.62
C TRP A 57 -6.18 -2.19 -5.04
N LEU A 58 -5.71 -3.29 -5.67
CA LEU A 58 -4.50 -4.00 -5.25
C LEU A 58 -3.26 -3.09 -5.31
N ARG A 59 -3.11 -2.28 -6.35
CA ARG A 59 -2.01 -1.30 -6.45
C ARG A 59 -2.07 -0.25 -5.35
N ASP A 60 -3.25 0.29 -5.06
CA ASP A 60 -3.41 1.27 -3.98
C ASP A 60 -3.12 0.65 -2.60
N LEU A 61 -3.53 -0.61 -2.39
CA LEU A 61 -3.21 -1.39 -1.20
C LEU A 61 -1.68 -1.56 -1.04
N GLU A 62 -0.97 -2.00 -2.09
CA GLU A 62 0.49 -2.16 -2.10
C GLU A 62 1.19 -0.83 -1.73
N ILE A 63 0.80 0.27 -2.39
CA ILE A 63 1.36 1.61 -2.13
C ILE A 63 1.08 2.04 -0.69
N THR A 64 -0.12 1.78 -0.17
CA THR A 64 -0.49 2.13 1.20
C THR A 64 0.30 1.32 2.22
N ALA A 65 0.50 0.02 1.98
CA ALA A 65 1.32 -0.83 2.84
C ALA A 65 2.77 -0.34 2.89
N TRP A 66 3.36 0.03 1.75
CA TRP A 66 4.69 0.66 1.71
C TRP A 66 4.76 1.97 2.50
N ARG A 67 3.74 2.83 2.40
CA ARG A 67 3.67 4.07 3.19
C ARG A 67 3.62 3.80 4.69
N VAL A 68 2.86 2.79 5.13
CA VAL A 68 2.78 2.38 6.54
C VAL A 68 4.11 1.83 7.03
N LEU A 69 4.76 0.95 6.26
CA LEU A 69 6.09 0.44 6.60
C LEU A 69 7.11 1.58 6.72
N HIS A 70 7.15 2.48 5.74
CA HIS A 70 8.07 3.60 5.75
C HIS A 70 7.80 4.56 6.93
N ALA A 71 6.54 4.79 7.27
CA ALA A 71 6.16 5.61 8.43
C ALA A 71 6.59 4.96 9.76
N GLY A 72 6.48 3.64 9.89
CA GLY A 72 6.95 2.91 11.07
C GLY A 72 8.48 2.85 11.20
N HIS A 73 9.22 2.84 10.09
CA HIS A 73 10.69 2.98 10.10
C HIS A 73 11.14 4.42 10.42
N LYS A 74 10.30 5.41 10.10
CA LYS A 74 10.47 6.81 10.51
C LYS A 74 9.92 7.05 11.93
N SER A 75 10.59 6.50 12.93
CA SER A 75 10.99 7.38 14.02
C SER A 75 12.36 7.93 13.65
N PRO A 76 12.48 9.04 12.89
CA PRO A 76 13.78 9.64 12.70
C PRO A 76 14.27 10.08 14.08
N ASP A 77 15.36 9.46 14.54
CA ASP A 77 16.29 10.16 15.41
C ASP A 77 16.48 11.56 14.79
N ALA A 78 16.26 12.60 15.61
CA ALA A 78 16.37 13.98 15.18
C ALA A 78 17.71 14.25 14.47
N ALA A 79 18.77 13.51 14.79
CA ALA A 79 20.07 13.58 14.13
C ALA A 79 20.01 13.13 12.66
N GLY A 80 19.33 12.03 12.34
CA GLY A 80 19.20 11.53 10.97
C GLY A 80 18.43 12.50 10.07
N ARG A 81 17.41 13.17 10.61
CA ARG A 81 16.68 14.23 9.90
C ARG A 81 17.56 15.47 9.66
N ASN A 82 18.34 15.88 10.66
CA ASN A 82 19.22 17.05 10.55
C ASN A 82 20.35 16.81 9.53
N ALA A 83 20.96 15.63 9.53
CA ALA A 83 22.01 15.26 8.57
C ALA A 83 21.51 15.26 7.12
N PHE A 84 20.28 14.80 6.88
CA PHE A 84 19.67 14.86 5.55
C PHE A 84 19.44 16.31 5.07
N ILE A 85 18.93 17.18 5.95
CA ILE A 85 18.70 18.60 5.61
C ILE A 85 20.02 19.30 5.31
N GLU A 86 21.04 19.09 6.15
CA GLU A 86 22.38 19.67 5.96
C GLU A 86 22.96 19.27 4.60
N ALA A 87 22.95 17.98 4.26
CA ALA A 87 23.44 17.47 2.98
C ALA A 87 22.64 17.99 1.76
N TRP A 88 21.35 18.28 1.94
CA TRP A 88 20.49 18.79 0.86
C TRP A 88 20.67 20.28 0.63
N THR A 89 20.92 21.06 1.69
CA THR A 89 21.10 22.53 1.61
C THR A 89 22.54 22.97 1.30
N SER A 90 23.50 22.05 1.32
CA SER A 90 24.90 22.33 1.00
C SER A 90 25.24 22.29 -0.50
N VAL A 91 24.23 22.20 -1.38
CA VAL A 91 24.38 22.19 -2.86
C VAL A 91 23.91 23.51 -3.45
#